data_AF-A0A417EUI4-F1
#
_entry.id   AF-A0A417EUI4-F1
#
_cell.length_a   1.000
_cell.length_b   1.000
_cell.length_c   1.000
_cell.angle_alpha   90.00
_cell.angle_beta   90.00
_cell.angle_gamma   90.00
#
_symmetry.space_group_name_H-M   'P 1'
#
loop_
_entity.id
_entity.type
_entity.pdbx_description
1 polymer ?
#
loop_
_entity_poly.entity_id
_entity_poly.type
_entity_poly.pdbx_seq_one_letter_code
_entity_poly.pdbx_strand_id
1 'polypeptide(L)'
;YTYTAQNKLKTGKTEDGQSSTYTYNALNVRIKNVQVRDNKNAAHANSDLKDGSHGTDYLDFLKDGRFFWQRTWETEVGTTFQSNFETVTKNYVVDYLSIANRDILVTEDGSFTQRYVYDEDGTRISAEYGYAAGTKRGEGGENLQSDFAANDVRKVWYRTSHLGSTLFAVDETGKVISHTIYDPWGNPLTKTYTDTNFSGIDNANNFTGYTWDEVLDLYFAQNRFYDPADHRFTQEDPIKDGENWYGYCGNNVVNYSDWAGLASSNTRYVATDNVYMRSGAGTSYNVLATLQYNTAVTYLNEKKNNNNYNWAKVQYEGKTGWIADKYLKTSKRPSISATIDSVAQKFGFEYSYGGQYFYSSEYGWQRTFGYMDLFDKYMNIVPGININFLSCIFQYNNKTWRVECWKGEYGPTAGGEVGLYVLDGTMSLSQYFQKMRCDGAVFTGTEAFDRLFSMIKNTEPLSKNVAWYRAAYSSEYIGMSIAFREVVQKKNGGDSYTTNAFASRSSSGHWWLTVFKLNSAKKENIIMDVTLTFPNSTMRSAYDEKLYWKSKYGGYKIMNRKSNNKVESFSWR
;
A
#
# COMPACT_ATOMS: atom_id res chain seq x y z
N TYR A 1 1.44 25.38 4.36
CA TYR A 1 1.82 24.29 5.30
C TYR A 1 3.34 24.14 5.39
N THR A 2 3.87 23.70 6.52
CA THR A 2 5.28 23.28 6.71
C THR A 2 5.34 21.85 7.23
N TYR A 3 6.45 21.14 6.97
CA TYR A 3 6.57 19.71 7.28
C TYR A 3 7.86 19.37 8.02
N THR A 4 7.85 18.24 8.74
CA THR A 4 9.06 17.63 9.30
C THR A 4 9.87 16.90 8.21
N ALA A 5 11.09 16.48 8.53
CA ALA A 5 11.91 15.67 7.62
C ALA A 5 11.28 14.29 7.30
N GLN A 6 10.37 13.82 8.15
CA GLN A 6 9.60 12.58 7.98
C GLN A 6 8.25 12.82 7.31
N ASN A 7 8.07 13.97 6.64
CA ASN A 7 6.85 14.34 5.93
C ASN A 7 5.58 14.40 6.81
N LYS A 8 5.71 14.82 8.07
CA LYS A 8 4.56 15.09 8.95
C LYS A 8 4.21 16.59 8.93
N LEU A 9 2.93 16.95 8.91
CA LEU A 9 2.51 18.36 9.00
C LEU A 9 2.99 18.97 10.31
N LYS A 10 3.86 19.98 10.22
CA LYS A 10 4.41 20.68 11.39
C LYS A 10 3.57 21.91 11.72
N THR A 11 3.29 22.76 10.74
CA THR A 11 2.45 23.96 10.93
C THR A 11 1.57 24.22 9.72
N GLY A 12 0.28 24.43 9.94
CA GLY A 12 -0.64 25.05 8.99
C GLY A 12 -0.98 26.48 9.43
N LYS A 13 -1.18 27.37 8.46
CA LYS A 13 -1.62 28.74 8.68
C LYS A 13 -2.68 29.08 7.64
N THR A 14 -3.75 29.72 8.07
CA THR A 14 -4.80 30.28 7.22
C THR A 14 -4.49 31.75 6.92
N GLU A 15 -5.18 32.33 5.93
CA GLU A 15 -4.94 33.72 5.49
C GLU A 15 -5.37 34.76 6.53
N ASP A 16 -6.37 34.44 7.35
CA ASP A 16 -6.90 35.28 8.43
C ASP A 16 -5.99 35.33 9.67
N GLY A 17 -4.90 34.56 9.69
CA GLY A 17 -3.91 34.57 10.77
C GLY A 17 -4.04 33.42 11.77
N GLN A 18 -5.05 32.56 11.63
CA GLN A 18 -5.16 31.34 12.44
C GLN A 18 -4.06 30.33 12.06
N SER A 19 -3.71 29.46 12.99
CA SER A 19 -2.70 28.43 12.75
C SER A 19 -2.81 27.24 13.69
N SER A 20 -2.40 26.07 13.20
CA SER A 20 -2.23 24.84 14.00
C SER A 20 -0.79 24.35 13.88
N THR A 21 -0.11 24.15 15.00
CA THR A 21 1.26 23.65 15.09
C THR A 21 1.33 22.35 15.87
N TYR A 22 1.92 21.31 15.29
CA TYR A 22 1.99 19.97 15.87
C TYR A 22 3.40 19.61 16.32
N THR A 23 3.48 18.92 17.45
CA THR A 23 4.73 18.32 17.95
C THR A 23 4.60 16.81 17.97
N TYR A 24 5.66 16.14 17.49
CA TYR A 24 5.77 14.70 17.42
C TYR A 24 6.90 14.21 18.32
N ASN A 25 6.75 13.03 18.90
CA ASN A 25 7.82 12.37 19.65
C ASN A 25 8.82 11.66 18.71
N ALA A 26 9.81 10.98 19.29
CA ALA A 26 10.83 10.22 18.54
C ALA A 26 10.26 9.04 17.72
N LEU A 27 9.05 8.58 18.02
CA LEU A 27 8.34 7.54 17.27
C LEU A 27 7.44 8.12 16.16
N ASN A 28 7.52 9.43 15.89
CA ASN A 28 6.67 10.17 14.94
C ASN A 28 5.18 10.17 15.29
N VAL A 29 4.83 9.99 16.57
CA VAL A 29 3.46 10.06 17.09
C VAL A 29 3.17 11.48 17.59
N ARG A 30 1.98 12.02 17.28
CA ARG A 30 1.55 13.36 17.71
C ARG A 30 1.35 13.37 19.22
N ILE A 31 2.01 14.30 19.91
CA ILE A 31 1.91 14.45 21.38
C ILE A 31 1.42 15.83 21.81
N LYS A 32 1.43 16.83 20.91
CA LYS A 32 0.98 18.18 21.22
C LYS A 32 0.47 18.90 19.97
N ASN A 33 -0.53 19.76 20.14
CA ASN A 33 -1.05 20.69 19.14
C ASN A 33 -1.24 22.06 19.80
N VAL A 34 -0.74 23.11 19.16
CA VAL A 34 -0.90 24.50 19.57
C VAL A 34 -1.67 25.23 18.48
N GLN A 35 -2.84 25.73 18.81
CA GLN A 35 -3.73 26.45 17.91
C GLN A 35 -3.72 27.93 18.27
N VAL A 36 -3.57 28.80 17.25
CA VAL A 36 -4.00 30.19 17.31
C VAL A 36 -5.29 30.22 16.50
N ARG A 37 -6.42 30.48 17.16
CA ARG A 37 -7.75 30.36 16.55
C ARG A 37 -8.64 31.50 16.98
N ASP A 38 -9.75 31.70 16.28
CA ASP A 38 -10.75 32.68 16.69
C ASP A 38 -11.15 32.45 18.14
N ASN A 39 -11.09 33.54 18.93
CA ASN A 39 -11.52 33.52 20.30
C ASN A 39 -13.04 33.38 20.30
N LYS A 40 -13.52 32.16 20.58
CA LYS A 40 -14.97 31.87 20.63
C LYS A 40 -15.68 32.70 21.70
N ASN A 41 -14.95 33.26 22.67
CA ASN A 41 -15.49 34.17 23.67
C ASN A 41 -15.50 35.65 23.24
N ALA A 42 -14.81 36.03 22.15
CA ALA A 42 -14.73 37.43 21.70
C ALA A 42 -16.06 37.98 21.17
N ALA A 43 -16.92 37.13 20.58
CA ALA A 43 -18.26 37.51 20.11
C ALA A 43 -19.24 37.84 21.26
N HIS A 44 -18.90 37.53 22.51
CA HIS A 44 -19.69 37.90 23.68
C HIS A 44 -19.42 39.34 24.15
N ALA A 45 -18.71 40.14 23.35
CA ALA A 45 -18.60 41.59 23.49
C ALA A 45 -19.96 42.30 23.21
N ASN A 46 -20.91 42.17 24.13
CA ASN A 46 -21.56 43.29 24.81
C ASN A 46 -22.32 44.37 23.99
N SER A 47 -23.00 44.06 22.88
CA SER A 47 -24.01 44.98 22.31
C SER A 47 -25.35 44.35 21.89
N ASP A 48 -25.38 43.06 21.55
CA ASP A 48 -26.59 42.40 21.02
C ASP A 48 -27.39 41.63 22.07
N LEU A 49 -26.84 41.46 23.26
CA LEU A 49 -27.56 40.98 24.44
C LEU A 49 -28.22 42.17 25.13
N LYS A 50 -29.16 42.82 24.43
CA LYS A 50 -30.05 43.77 25.09
C LYS A 50 -30.91 42.99 26.08
N ASP A 51 -30.72 43.30 27.36
CA ASP A 51 -31.69 43.20 28.44
C ASP A 51 -32.59 41.95 28.48
N GLY A 52 -32.05 40.75 28.25
CA GLY A 52 -32.80 39.50 28.48
C GLY A 52 -34.19 39.49 27.82
N SER A 53 -34.34 40.15 26.66
CA SER A 53 -35.67 40.40 26.09
C SER A 53 -36.16 39.23 25.24
N HIS A 54 -37.04 38.44 25.84
CA HIS A 54 -38.26 37.85 25.24
C HIS A 54 -38.12 36.99 23.97
N GLY A 55 -37.65 35.76 24.16
CA GLY A 55 -37.90 34.65 23.25
C GLY A 55 -37.24 33.41 23.83
N THR A 56 -37.97 32.29 23.93
CA THR A 56 -37.54 30.99 24.49
C THR A 56 -36.02 30.78 24.53
N ASP A 57 -35.39 31.24 25.61
CA ASP A 57 -33.95 31.09 25.83
C ASP A 57 -33.69 29.63 26.20
N TYR A 58 -32.99 28.92 25.31
CA TYR A 58 -32.77 27.46 25.38
C TYR A 58 -31.72 27.03 26.43
N LEU A 59 -31.17 27.97 27.20
CA LEU A 59 -30.04 27.72 28.08
C LEU A 59 -30.39 28.10 29.52
N ASP A 60 -30.87 27.13 30.30
CA ASP A 60 -31.17 27.33 31.72
C ASP A 60 -29.93 27.77 32.54
N PHE A 61 -28.71 27.48 32.07
CA PHE A 61 -27.47 27.93 32.71
C PHE A 61 -27.22 29.44 32.55
N LEU A 62 -27.78 30.10 31.53
CA LEU A 62 -27.70 31.56 31.38
C LEU A 62 -28.59 32.30 32.41
N LYS A 63 -29.47 31.56 33.10
CA LYS A 63 -30.40 32.13 34.10
C LYS A 63 -29.84 32.18 35.52
N ASP A 64 -28.65 31.65 35.79
CA ASP A 64 -28.12 31.51 37.17
C ASP A 64 -27.23 32.68 37.65
N GLY A 65 -27.02 33.70 36.82
CA GLY A 65 -26.32 34.93 37.21
C GLY A 65 -24.78 34.87 37.23
N ARG A 66 -24.15 33.75 36.86
CA ARG A 66 -22.67 33.61 36.81
C ARG A 66 -21.97 34.62 35.87
N PHE A 67 -22.67 35.11 34.85
CA PHE A 67 -22.16 36.12 33.90
C PHE A 67 -21.72 37.45 34.56
N PHE A 68 -22.31 37.85 35.68
CA PHE A 68 -22.01 39.14 36.33
C PHE A 68 -20.68 39.16 37.09
N TRP A 69 -20.14 38.02 37.49
CA TRP A 69 -18.95 37.92 38.35
C TRP A 69 -17.62 37.95 37.56
N GLN A 70 -17.68 37.62 36.27
CA GLN A 70 -16.52 37.48 35.39
C GLN A 70 -15.87 38.80 34.94
N ARG A 71 -16.51 39.96 35.16
CA ARG A 71 -15.94 41.28 34.82
C ARG A 71 -14.73 41.68 35.67
N THR A 72 -14.32 40.88 36.67
CA THR A 72 -13.42 41.35 37.73
C THR A 72 -12.11 40.58 37.92
N TRP A 73 -11.82 39.52 37.15
CA TRP A 73 -10.60 38.72 37.36
C TRP A 73 -9.83 38.42 36.08
N GLU A 74 -8.58 38.91 36.05
CA GLU A 74 -7.54 38.58 35.09
C GLU A 74 -6.63 37.52 35.72
N THR A 75 -6.63 36.27 35.22
CA THR A 75 -5.41 35.49 34.89
C THR A 75 -5.79 34.06 34.47
N GLU A 76 -5.07 33.54 33.47
CA GLU A 76 -5.09 32.17 32.92
C GLU A 76 -6.17 31.78 31.89
N VAL A 77 -5.75 30.90 30.97
CA VAL A 77 -6.28 30.63 29.62
C VAL A 77 -7.80 30.77 29.52
N GLY A 78 -8.24 31.79 28.78
CA GLY A 78 -9.66 32.19 28.69
C GLY A 78 -9.97 33.57 29.26
N THR A 79 -8.99 34.33 29.76
CA THR A 79 -9.23 35.72 30.18
C THR A 79 -9.60 36.62 29.00
N THR A 80 -10.66 37.39 29.22
CA THR A 80 -11.20 38.60 28.60
C THR A 80 -10.18 39.67 28.17
N PHE A 81 -9.11 39.30 27.47
CA PHE A 81 -8.41 40.24 26.60
C PHE A 81 -9.15 40.35 25.27
N GLN A 82 -9.34 41.59 24.83
CA GLN A 82 -9.95 42.04 23.57
C GLN A 82 -9.17 41.58 22.30
N SER A 83 -8.70 40.34 22.26
CA SER A 83 -8.07 39.76 21.08
C SER A 83 -9.09 38.91 20.34
N ASN A 84 -9.21 39.13 19.03
CA ASN A 84 -10.02 38.30 18.13
C ASN A 84 -9.53 36.85 18.10
N PHE A 85 -8.29 36.58 18.54
CA PHE A 85 -7.69 35.25 18.59
C PHE A 85 -7.34 34.82 20.02
N GLU A 86 -7.48 33.53 20.29
CA GLU A 86 -6.97 32.82 21.47
C GLU A 86 -5.85 31.84 21.09
N THR A 87 -4.98 31.50 22.05
CA THR A 87 -3.99 30.43 21.89
C THR A 87 -4.38 29.25 22.76
N VAL A 88 -4.60 28.10 22.14
CA VAL A 88 -5.01 26.86 22.81
C VAL A 88 -3.94 25.81 22.66
N THR A 89 -3.53 25.21 23.78
CA THR A 89 -2.55 24.14 23.79
C THR A 89 -3.20 22.83 24.21
N LYS A 90 -3.13 21.82 23.34
CA LYS A 90 -3.63 20.46 23.57
C LYS A 90 -2.46 19.49 23.67
N ASN A 91 -2.40 18.75 24.77
CA ASN A 91 -1.42 17.69 25.02
C ASN A 91 -2.11 16.32 24.92
N TYR A 92 -1.45 15.35 24.28
CA TYR A 92 -2.02 14.04 23.98
C TYR A 92 -1.24 12.92 24.65
N VAL A 93 -1.95 12.01 25.31
CA VAL A 93 -1.43 10.69 25.70
C VAL A 93 -2.00 9.67 24.73
N VAL A 94 -1.11 8.87 24.16
CA VAL A 94 -1.41 7.95 23.06
C VAL A 94 -1.26 6.51 23.49
N ASP A 95 -2.18 5.65 23.05
CA ASP A 95 -2.07 4.20 23.22
C ASP A 95 -1.19 3.59 22.11
N TYR A 96 0.07 3.33 22.46
CA TYR A 96 1.04 2.68 21.57
C TYR A 96 0.77 1.19 21.32
N LEU A 97 -0.16 0.57 22.05
CA LEU A 97 -0.59 -0.81 21.82
C LEU A 97 -1.72 -0.87 20.79
N SER A 98 -2.46 0.23 20.62
CA SER A 98 -3.42 0.35 19.52
C SER A 98 -2.67 0.43 18.19
N ILE A 99 -3.18 -0.28 17.19
CA ILE A 99 -2.56 -0.33 15.86
C ILE A 99 -2.60 1.01 15.12
N ALA A 100 -3.52 1.90 15.49
CA ALA A 100 -3.61 3.24 14.94
C ALA A 100 -2.84 4.30 15.75
N ASN A 101 -2.35 4.00 16.96
CA ASN A 101 -1.89 5.01 17.93
C ASN A 101 -3.02 6.01 18.30
N ARG A 102 -4.14 5.50 18.81
CA ARG A 102 -5.30 6.29 19.26
C ARG A 102 -4.95 7.13 20.49
N ASP A 103 -5.51 8.34 20.54
CA ASP A 103 -5.40 9.21 21.71
C ASP A 103 -6.29 8.65 22.84
N ILE A 104 -5.76 8.48 24.05
CA ILE A 104 -6.52 8.01 25.22
C ILE A 104 -6.81 9.12 26.24
N LEU A 105 -6.00 10.17 26.24
CA LEU A 105 -6.21 11.36 27.05
C LEU A 105 -5.78 12.60 26.26
N VAL A 106 -6.65 13.60 26.23
CA VAL A 106 -6.35 14.95 25.75
C VAL A 106 -6.44 15.89 26.94
N THR A 107 -5.45 16.76 27.11
CA THR A 107 -5.47 17.84 28.10
C THR A 107 -5.37 19.16 27.37
N GLU A 108 -6.37 20.02 27.53
CA GLU A 108 -6.32 21.40 27.07
C GLU A 108 -5.85 22.28 28.24
N ASP A 109 -4.70 22.92 28.09
CA ASP A 109 -4.04 23.65 29.17
C ASP A 109 -4.92 24.82 29.65
N GLY A 110 -5.11 24.95 30.96
CA GLY A 110 -5.99 25.96 31.55
C GLY A 110 -7.48 25.73 31.27
N SER A 111 -7.85 24.53 30.82
CA SER A 111 -9.23 24.18 30.49
C SER A 111 -9.61 22.81 31.11
N PHE A 112 -9.98 21.83 30.29
CA PHE A 112 -10.43 20.50 30.71
C PHE A 112 -9.53 19.36 30.16
N THR A 113 -9.84 18.15 30.61
CA THR A 113 -9.29 16.88 30.13
C THR A 113 -10.40 16.05 29.49
N GLN A 114 -10.04 15.24 28.49
CA GLN A 114 -10.92 14.27 27.83
C GLN A 114 -10.26 12.91 27.88
N ARG A 115 -10.86 11.94 28.57
CA ARG A 115 -10.43 10.54 28.59
C ARG A 115 -11.29 9.71 27.65
N TYR A 116 -10.70 9.18 26.59
CA TYR A 116 -11.42 8.40 25.59
C TYR A 116 -11.41 6.91 25.93
N VAL A 117 -12.53 6.26 25.63
CA VAL A 117 -12.66 4.80 25.69
C VAL A 117 -12.98 4.29 24.30
N TYR A 118 -12.30 3.21 23.90
CA TYR A 118 -12.47 2.53 22.63
C TYR A 118 -12.96 1.09 22.87
N ASP A 119 -13.71 0.55 21.92
CA ASP A 119 -14.03 -0.88 21.89
C ASP A 119 -12.86 -1.72 21.32
N GLU A 120 -13.09 -3.03 21.20
CA GLU A 120 -12.08 -3.97 20.69
C GLU A 120 -11.68 -3.73 19.23
N ASP A 121 -12.53 -3.07 18.46
CA ASP A 121 -12.29 -2.71 17.05
C ASP A 121 -11.60 -1.32 16.93
N GLY A 122 -11.38 -0.63 18.05
CA GLY A 122 -10.75 0.68 18.08
C GLY A 122 -11.70 1.82 17.69
N THR A 123 -13.01 1.60 17.80
CA THR A 123 -14.06 2.62 17.65
C THR A 123 -14.25 3.37 18.96
N ARG A 124 -14.31 4.70 18.91
CA ARG A 124 -14.47 5.53 20.10
C ARG A 124 -15.92 5.45 20.60
N ILE A 125 -16.12 4.92 21.80
CA ILE A 125 -17.45 4.66 22.37
C ILE A 125 -17.88 5.69 23.42
N SER A 126 -16.95 6.28 24.16
CA SER A 126 -17.27 7.32 25.15
C SER A 126 -16.08 8.24 25.43
N ALA A 127 -16.37 9.41 26.02
CA ALA A 127 -15.38 10.29 26.62
C ALA A 127 -15.82 10.72 28.03
N GLU A 128 -14.87 10.77 28.96
CA GLU A 128 -15.06 11.37 30.28
C GLU A 128 -14.31 12.70 30.35
N TYR A 129 -14.99 13.70 30.89
CA TYR A 129 -14.49 15.06 31.04
C TYR A 129 -14.14 15.34 32.50
N GLY A 130 -13.10 16.13 32.70
CA GLY A 130 -12.70 16.60 34.02
C GLY A 130 -11.78 17.80 33.93
N TYR A 131 -11.42 18.37 35.07
CA TYR A 131 -10.54 19.54 35.09
C TYR A 131 -9.10 19.22 34.71
N ALA A 132 -8.47 20.13 33.95
CA ALA A 132 -7.02 20.14 33.80
C ALA A 132 -6.35 20.52 35.13
N ALA A 133 -5.07 20.14 35.29
CA ALA A 133 -4.33 20.52 36.50
C ALA A 133 -4.25 22.05 36.60
N GLY A 134 -4.63 22.60 37.76
CA GLY A 134 -4.68 24.04 37.99
C GLY A 134 -6.05 24.69 37.73
N THR A 135 -7.02 23.97 37.13
CA THR A 135 -8.37 24.50 36.93
C THR A 135 -9.34 23.91 37.96
N LYS A 136 -9.93 24.76 38.82
CA LYS A 136 -11.01 24.36 39.76
C LYS A 136 -11.99 25.51 39.94
N ARG A 137 -13.23 25.16 40.32
CA ARG A 137 -14.26 26.12 40.73
C ARG A 137 -13.79 26.90 41.97
N GLY A 138 -13.62 28.22 41.83
CA GLY A 138 -13.59 29.15 42.97
C GLY A 138 -12.24 29.66 43.50
N GLU A 139 -11.10 29.49 42.82
CA GLU A 139 -9.83 30.09 43.30
C GLU A 139 -8.99 30.85 42.26
N GLY A 140 -9.49 31.11 41.04
CA GLY A 140 -8.66 31.85 40.06
C GLY A 140 -9.26 32.28 38.72
N GLY A 141 -10.51 31.95 38.39
CA GLY A 141 -11.13 32.41 37.14
C GLY A 141 -11.91 31.30 36.45
N GLU A 142 -13.20 31.52 36.27
CA GLU A 142 -14.14 30.56 35.69
C GLU A 142 -13.91 30.45 34.17
N ASN A 143 -13.22 29.41 33.72
CA ASN A 143 -13.42 28.94 32.34
C ASN A 143 -14.74 28.15 32.32
N LEU A 144 -15.82 28.79 31.84
CA LEU A 144 -17.15 28.17 31.71
C LEU A 144 -17.11 26.84 30.95
N GLN A 145 -16.18 26.70 30.00
CA GLN A 145 -16.00 25.48 29.22
C GLN A 145 -15.53 24.33 30.12
N SER A 146 -14.65 24.61 31.08
CA SER A 146 -14.14 23.62 32.04
C SER A 146 -15.19 23.22 33.07
N ASP A 147 -15.96 24.19 33.56
CA ASP A 147 -17.03 23.94 34.53
C ASP A 147 -18.16 23.11 33.91
N PHE A 148 -18.60 23.50 32.71
CA PHE A 148 -19.63 22.79 31.95
C PHE A 148 -19.17 21.38 31.56
N ALA A 149 -17.93 21.22 31.09
CA ALA A 149 -17.36 19.91 30.77
C ALA A 149 -17.29 19.00 32.01
N ALA A 150 -16.85 19.51 33.16
CA ALA A 150 -16.61 18.68 34.33
C ALA A 150 -17.87 18.40 35.18
N ASN A 151 -18.85 19.30 35.21
CA ASN A 151 -20.02 19.19 36.08
C ASN A 151 -21.34 18.94 35.35
N ASP A 152 -21.53 19.49 34.15
CA ASP A 152 -22.80 19.37 33.41
C ASP A 152 -22.77 18.23 32.39
N VAL A 153 -21.62 18.01 31.72
CA VAL A 153 -21.43 16.96 30.70
C VAL A 153 -20.22 16.09 31.05
N ARG A 154 -20.24 15.52 32.25
CA ARG A 154 -19.15 14.72 32.81
C ARG A 154 -18.76 13.51 31.95
N LYS A 155 -19.74 12.90 31.29
CA LYS A 155 -19.52 11.75 30.41
C LYS A 155 -20.44 11.78 29.22
N VAL A 156 -19.90 11.37 28.09
CA VAL A 156 -20.63 11.29 26.83
C VAL A 156 -20.45 9.92 26.19
N TRP A 157 -21.49 9.46 25.50
CA TRP A 157 -21.46 8.25 24.69
C TRP A 157 -21.65 8.60 23.23
N TYR A 158 -20.78 8.06 22.37
CA TYR A 158 -20.83 8.31 20.94
C TYR A 158 -21.65 7.25 20.23
N ARG A 159 -22.40 7.68 19.21
CA ARG A 159 -23.03 6.80 18.24
C ARG A 159 -22.39 7.05 16.89
N THR A 160 -21.90 5.98 16.28
CA THR A 160 -21.13 6.05 15.04
C THR A 160 -21.89 5.45 13.86
N SER A 161 -21.50 5.85 12.65
CA SER A 161 -21.88 5.17 11.41
C SER A 161 -21.20 3.79 11.32
N HIS A 162 -21.54 3.03 10.28
CA HIS A 162 -20.89 1.76 9.95
C HIS A 162 -19.38 1.88 9.63
N LEU A 163 -18.88 3.09 9.39
CA LEU A 163 -17.45 3.37 9.18
C LEU A 163 -16.76 3.98 10.40
N GLY A 164 -17.47 4.13 11.53
CA GLY A 164 -16.93 4.73 12.75
C GLY A 164 -17.00 6.26 12.80
N SER A 165 -17.70 6.92 11.87
CA SER A 165 -17.89 8.38 11.94
C SER A 165 -18.88 8.72 13.05
N THR A 166 -18.55 9.65 13.95
CA THR A 166 -19.44 10.06 15.04
C THR A 166 -20.64 10.84 14.49
N LEU A 167 -21.84 10.28 14.61
CA LEU A 167 -23.10 10.88 14.15
C LEU A 167 -23.73 11.77 15.22
N PHE A 168 -23.70 11.32 16.47
CA PHE A 168 -24.15 12.11 17.61
C PHE A 168 -23.52 11.62 18.90
N ALA A 169 -23.59 12.47 19.94
CA ALA A 169 -23.22 12.13 21.30
C ALA A 169 -24.38 12.40 22.24
N VAL A 170 -24.50 11.56 23.27
CA VAL A 170 -25.49 11.71 24.34
C VAL A 170 -24.80 11.84 25.71
N ASP A 171 -25.44 12.55 26.62
CA ASP A 171 -25.01 12.65 28.02
C ASP A 171 -25.51 11.47 28.88
N GLU A 172 -25.30 11.56 30.20
CA GLU A 172 -25.66 10.52 31.19
C GLU A 172 -27.17 10.25 31.29
N THR A 173 -28.00 11.18 30.82
CA THR A 173 -29.46 11.05 30.78
C THR A 173 -29.97 10.51 29.44
N GLY A 174 -29.08 10.34 28.46
CA GLY A 174 -29.43 9.98 27.09
C GLY A 174 -29.88 11.16 26.23
N LYS A 175 -29.76 12.41 26.72
CA LYS A 175 -30.05 13.61 25.94
C LYS A 175 -28.97 13.79 24.88
N VAL A 176 -29.37 14.06 23.64
CA VAL A 176 -28.44 14.40 22.55
C VAL A 176 -27.84 15.77 22.82
N ILE A 177 -26.52 15.83 22.94
CA ILE A 177 -25.77 17.06 23.22
C ILE A 177 -25.02 17.60 22.00
N SER A 178 -24.79 16.75 21.00
CA SER A 178 -24.12 17.11 19.75
C SER A 178 -24.55 16.18 18.63
N HIS A 179 -24.66 16.68 17.41
CA HIS A 179 -24.90 15.89 16.21
C HIS A 179 -24.04 16.42 15.05
N THR A 180 -23.62 15.52 14.17
CA THR A 180 -22.89 15.87 12.95
C THR A 180 -23.43 15.06 11.78
N ILE A 181 -23.78 15.77 10.69
CA ILE A 181 -24.04 15.17 9.38
C ILE A 181 -22.81 15.40 8.52
N TYR A 182 -22.36 14.37 7.82
CA TYR A 182 -21.26 14.47 6.88
C TYR A 182 -21.75 14.25 5.45
N ASP A 183 -21.08 14.86 4.48
CA ASP A 183 -21.09 14.35 3.12
C ASP A 183 -20.29 13.02 3.04
N PRO A 184 -20.31 12.31 1.90
CA PRO A 184 -19.58 11.05 1.76
C PRO A 184 -18.07 11.15 2.00
N TRP A 185 -17.48 12.33 1.85
CA TRP A 185 -16.06 12.59 2.00
C TRP A 185 -15.68 13.14 3.37
N GLY A 186 -16.63 13.28 4.28
CA GLY A 186 -16.39 13.72 5.65
C GLY A 186 -16.46 15.23 5.86
N ASN A 187 -16.93 16.01 4.88
CA ASN A 187 -17.22 17.43 5.15
C ASN A 187 -18.45 17.52 6.06
N PRO A 188 -18.35 18.20 7.22
CA PRO A 188 -19.50 18.41 8.08
C PRO A 188 -20.49 19.35 7.37
N LEU A 189 -21.72 18.87 7.13
CA LEU A 189 -22.82 19.62 6.50
C LEU A 189 -23.62 20.42 7.52
N THR A 190 -23.56 20.04 8.79
CA THR A 190 -24.15 20.77 9.91
C THR A 190 -23.07 21.61 10.57
N LYS A 191 -23.31 22.92 10.75
CA LYS A 191 -22.51 23.72 11.69
C LYS A 191 -22.69 23.10 13.07
N THR A 192 -21.63 22.51 13.62
CA THR A 192 -21.65 21.81 14.89
C THR A 192 -21.87 22.84 15.99
N TYR A 193 -23.13 23.02 16.39
CA TYR A 193 -23.43 23.59 17.68
C TYR A 193 -23.75 22.39 18.58
N THR A 194 -22.94 22.17 19.61
CA THR A 194 -23.58 21.70 20.83
C THR A 194 -24.63 22.75 21.16
N ASP A 195 -25.76 22.34 21.68
CA ASP A 195 -26.79 23.24 22.22
C ASP A 195 -26.27 23.94 23.51
N THR A 196 -24.95 24.14 23.61
CA THR A 196 -24.19 24.54 24.78
C THR A 196 -23.16 25.63 24.45
N ASN A 197 -22.91 25.94 23.17
CA ASN A 197 -22.03 27.04 22.71
C ASN A 197 -20.57 27.02 23.25
N PHE A 198 -20.05 25.90 23.77
CA PHE A 198 -18.68 25.81 24.31
C PHE A 198 -17.74 24.98 23.41
N SER A 199 -16.50 25.46 23.20
CA SER A 199 -15.44 24.74 22.48
C SER A 199 -15.04 23.43 23.16
N GLY A 200 -14.80 22.40 22.36
CA GLY A 200 -14.12 21.15 22.76
C GLY A 200 -15.05 19.99 23.12
N ILE A 201 -16.24 20.27 23.64
CA ILE A 201 -17.35 19.29 23.73
C ILE A 201 -18.11 19.21 22.39
N ASP A 202 -18.07 20.31 21.61
CA ASP A 202 -18.62 20.46 20.27
C ASP A 202 -17.94 19.60 19.19
N ASN A 203 -16.77 19.03 19.49
CA ASN A 203 -15.93 18.38 18.49
C ASN A 203 -16.36 16.92 18.21
N ALA A 204 -17.66 16.73 17.97
CA ALA A 204 -18.25 15.50 17.45
C ALA A 204 -17.85 15.23 15.99
N ASN A 205 -17.23 16.19 15.30
CA ASN A 205 -16.68 16.05 13.95
C ASN A 205 -15.52 15.04 13.95
N ASN A 206 -15.84 13.75 13.92
CA ASN A 206 -14.87 12.67 13.89
C ASN A 206 -15.28 11.73 12.78
N PHE A 207 -14.68 11.93 11.61
CA PHE A 207 -14.94 11.11 10.44
C PHE A 207 -14.10 9.84 10.53
N THR A 208 -14.74 8.69 10.54
CA THR A 208 -14.09 7.35 10.56
C THR A 208 -13.08 7.12 11.69
N GLY A 209 -13.25 7.82 12.82
CA GLY A 209 -12.34 7.76 13.97
C GLY A 209 -11.16 8.75 13.93
N TYR A 210 -11.09 9.62 12.93
CA TYR A 210 -10.13 10.73 12.90
C TYR A 210 -10.57 11.88 13.80
N THR A 211 -9.61 12.69 14.22
CA THR A 211 -9.87 13.89 15.03
C THR A 211 -9.83 15.14 14.16
N TRP A 212 -10.86 15.98 14.23
CA TRP A 212 -10.93 17.24 13.48
C TRP A 212 -10.04 18.34 14.07
N ASP A 213 -9.32 19.03 13.19
CA ASP A 213 -8.63 20.28 13.46
C ASP A 213 -9.44 21.43 12.87
N GLU A 214 -10.16 22.14 13.74
CA GLU A 214 -11.07 23.23 13.37
C GLU A 214 -10.40 24.48 12.80
N VAL A 215 -9.07 24.58 12.88
CA VAL A 215 -8.34 25.75 12.35
C VAL A 215 -7.92 25.51 10.90
N LEU A 216 -7.59 24.27 10.56
CA LEU A 216 -7.15 23.92 9.21
C LEU A 216 -8.24 23.27 8.37
N ASP A 217 -9.38 22.94 8.98
CA ASP A 217 -10.43 22.12 8.39
C ASP A 217 -9.90 20.76 7.87
N LEU A 218 -8.99 20.15 8.65
CA LEU A 218 -8.37 18.86 8.34
C LEU A 218 -8.66 17.82 9.41
N TYR A 219 -8.73 16.56 9.00
CA TYR A 219 -8.77 15.42 9.92
C TYR A 219 -7.37 14.87 10.19
N PHE A 220 -7.00 14.74 11.46
CA PHE A 220 -5.82 13.99 11.87
C PHE A 220 -6.10 12.48 11.83
N ALA A 221 -5.54 11.83 10.82
CA ALA A 221 -5.64 10.40 10.55
C ALA A 221 -4.43 9.63 11.09
N GLN A 222 -3.90 10.05 12.24
CA GLN A 222 -2.76 9.47 12.97
C GLN A 222 -1.43 9.57 12.21
N ASN A 223 -1.33 8.98 11.02
CA ASN A 223 -0.14 9.04 10.19
C ASN A 223 -0.11 10.21 9.21
N ARG A 224 -1.28 10.68 8.79
CA ARG A 224 -1.45 11.75 7.79
C ARG A 224 -2.57 12.70 8.22
N PHE A 225 -2.72 13.80 7.49
CA PHE A 225 -3.89 14.67 7.56
C PHE A 225 -4.74 14.46 6.33
N TYR A 226 -6.02 14.21 6.54
CA TYR A 226 -7.01 14.04 5.49
C TYR A 226 -7.79 15.35 5.30
N ASP A 227 -7.83 15.81 4.06
CA ASP A 227 -8.59 16.98 3.63
C ASP A 227 -9.91 16.51 3.02
N PRO A 228 -11.04 16.73 3.70
CA PRO A 228 -12.35 16.34 3.19
C PRO A 228 -12.83 17.23 2.03
N ALA A 229 -12.31 18.46 1.86
CA ALA A 229 -12.70 19.33 0.76
C ALA A 229 -11.99 18.91 -0.55
N ASP A 230 -10.71 18.51 -0.44
CA ASP A 230 -9.91 18.03 -1.57
C ASP A 230 -9.99 16.50 -1.81
N HIS A 231 -10.76 15.79 -0.97
CA HIS A 231 -11.03 14.36 -1.06
C HIS A 231 -9.77 13.47 -0.97
N ARG A 232 -8.76 13.90 -0.21
CA ARG A 232 -7.43 13.24 -0.21
C ARG A 232 -6.62 13.51 1.05
N PHE A 233 -5.56 12.72 1.26
CA PHE A 233 -4.54 13.08 2.23
C PHE A 233 -3.69 14.25 1.72
N THR A 234 -3.20 15.07 2.66
CA THR A 234 -2.29 16.20 2.36
C THR A 234 -0.83 15.77 2.25
N GLN A 235 -0.50 14.53 2.65
CA GLN A 235 0.84 13.95 2.55
C GLN A 235 0.83 12.61 1.81
N GLU A 236 1.96 12.29 1.16
CA GLU A 236 2.23 10.95 0.64
C GLU A 236 2.12 9.90 1.73
N ASP A 237 1.52 8.76 1.40
CA ASP A 237 1.52 7.55 2.21
C ASP A 237 2.95 7.12 2.59
N PRO A 238 3.29 7.09 3.89
CA PRO A 238 4.59 6.61 4.37
C PRO A 238 4.94 5.19 3.93
N ILE A 239 3.95 4.31 3.75
CA ILE A 239 4.18 2.93 3.30
C ILE A 239 4.02 2.76 1.78
N LYS A 240 3.65 3.84 1.07
CA LYS A 240 3.49 3.88 -0.39
C LYS A 240 2.54 2.79 -0.91
N ASP A 241 1.41 2.60 -0.23
CA ASP A 241 0.38 1.64 -0.63
C ASP A 241 -0.35 2.13 -1.89
N GLY A 242 -0.39 1.27 -2.92
CA GLY A 242 -1.05 1.57 -4.19
C GLY A 242 -0.29 2.55 -5.10
N GLU A 243 -0.96 2.97 -6.17
CA GLU A 243 -0.40 3.86 -7.20
C GLU A 243 -0.57 5.35 -6.86
N ASN A 244 -1.58 5.69 -6.07
CA ASN A 244 -1.85 7.06 -5.63
C ASN A 244 -1.66 7.17 -4.11
N TRP A 245 -0.51 7.72 -3.70
CA TRP A 245 -0.14 7.85 -2.28
C TRP A 245 -0.90 8.94 -1.52
N TYR A 246 -1.78 9.70 -2.19
CA TYR A 246 -2.66 10.68 -1.56
C TYR A 246 -4.11 10.20 -1.47
N GLY A 247 -4.45 9.09 -2.14
CA GLY A 247 -5.82 8.60 -2.22
C GLY A 247 -6.37 8.19 -0.86
N TYR A 248 -7.63 8.55 -0.61
CA TYR A 248 -8.39 8.09 0.56
C TYR A 248 -9.35 6.97 0.13
N CYS A 249 -9.23 5.80 0.76
CA CYS A 249 -10.14 4.65 0.59
C CYS A 249 -10.41 4.21 -0.86
N GLY A 250 -9.51 4.52 -1.79
CA GLY A 250 -9.56 4.08 -3.18
C GLY A 250 -10.73 4.75 -3.90
N ASN A 251 -11.11 5.94 -3.42
CA ASN A 251 -12.31 6.67 -3.81
C ASN A 251 -13.62 5.90 -3.54
N ASN A 252 -13.61 4.92 -2.64
CA ASN A 252 -14.81 4.19 -2.21
C ASN A 252 -15.08 4.44 -0.72
N VAL A 253 -15.34 5.70 -0.41
CA VAL A 253 -15.45 6.29 0.93
C VAL A 253 -16.71 5.89 1.69
N VAL A 254 -17.72 5.35 1.01
CA VAL A 254 -18.97 4.89 1.64
C VAL A 254 -18.83 3.47 2.20
N ASN A 255 -17.88 2.68 1.70
CA ASN A 255 -17.71 1.29 2.11
C ASN A 255 -16.44 1.04 2.93
N TYR A 256 -15.48 1.97 2.89
CA TYR A 256 -14.17 1.79 3.51
C TYR A 256 -13.74 3.02 4.32
N SER A 257 -12.88 2.78 5.30
CA SER A 257 -12.20 3.79 6.11
C SER A 257 -10.71 3.49 6.20
N ASP A 258 -9.84 4.51 6.24
CA ASP A 258 -8.39 4.34 6.45
C ASP A 258 -8.02 4.75 7.88
N TRP A 259 -8.56 4.07 8.87
CA TRP A 259 -8.37 4.33 10.31
C TRP A 259 -6.96 4.68 10.83
N ALA A 260 -5.89 4.27 10.14
CA ALA A 260 -4.51 4.58 10.51
C ALA A 260 -3.85 5.62 9.59
N GLY A 261 -4.51 6.03 8.51
CA GLY A 261 -3.93 6.91 7.51
C GLY A 261 -2.76 6.25 6.78
N LEU A 262 -2.84 4.96 6.46
CA LEU A 262 -1.76 4.18 5.82
C LEU A 262 -2.25 3.28 4.66
N ALA A 263 -3.55 3.21 4.40
CA ALA A 263 -4.09 2.28 3.40
C ALA A 263 -4.96 2.98 2.38
N SER A 264 -4.64 2.74 1.11
CA SER A 264 -5.47 3.19 0.00
C SER A 264 -6.84 2.53 -0.01
N SER A 265 -7.01 1.34 0.57
CA SER A 265 -8.30 0.69 0.82
C SER A 265 -8.07 -0.36 1.90
N ASN A 266 -9.05 -0.66 2.74
CA ASN A 266 -8.92 -1.83 3.64
C ASN A 266 -9.23 -3.14 2.91
N THR A 267 -9.75 -3.13 1.68
CA THR A 267 -9.95 -4.39 0.96
C THR A 267 -8.64 -4.89 0.37
N ARG A 268 -8.37 -6.17 0.56
CA ARG A 268 -7.36 -6.93 -0.16
C ARG A 268 -8.00 -8.13 -0.83
N TYR A 269 -7.39 -8.56 -1.91
CA TYR A 269 -7.83 -9.70 -2.69
C TYR A 269 -6.77 -10.78 -2.67
N VAL A 270 -7.22 -12.00 -2.44
CA VAL A 270 -6.35 -13.17 -2.40
C VAL A 270 -5.79 -13.48 -3.79
N ALA A 271 -4.48 -13.64 -3.89
CA ALA A 271 -3.74 -13.69 -5.15
C ALA A 271 -3.66 -15.09 -5.80
N THR A 272 -4.04 -16.15 -5.08
CA THR A 272 -3.95 -17.55 -5.49
C THR A 272 -4.98 -18.39 -4.76
N ASP A 273 -5.30 -19.57 -5.27
CA ASP A 273 -6.23 -20.48 -4.59
C ASP A 273 -5.61 -21.12 -3.36
N ASN A 274 -6.47 -21.58 -2.44
CA ASN A 274 -6.09 -22.31 -1.23
C ASN A 274 -5.15 -21.55 -0.28
N VAL A 275 -5.33 -20.23 -0.14
CA VAL A 275 -4.58 -19.42 0.82
C VAL A 275 -5.15 -19.58 2.21
N TYR A 276 -4.30 -19.98 3.16
CA TYR A 276 -4.71 -20.17 4.55
C TYR A 276 -4.68 -18.87 5.34
N MET A 277 -5.84 -18.46 5.85
CA MET A 277 -5.95 -17.47 6.92
C MET A 277 -5.75 -18.18 8.26
N ARG A 278 -4.79 -17.72 9.06
CA ARG A 278 -4.37 -18.38 10.31
C ARG A 278 -4.70 -17.54 11.54
N SER A 279 -4.78 -18.21 12.68
CA SER A 279 -5.05 -17.58 13.99
C SER A 279 -3.91 -16.67 14.50
N GLY A 280 -2.71 -16.80 13.92
CA GLY A 280 -1.56 -15.96 14.25
C GLY A 280 -0.61 -15.78 13.07
N ALA A 281 0.30 -14.82 13.21
CA ALA A 281 1.30 -14.47 12.21
C ALA A 281 2.41 -15.53 12.10
N GLY A 282 2.10 -16.69 11.51
CA GLY A 282 3.06 -17.77 11.35
C GLY A 282 2.42 -19.05 10.79
N THR A 283 3.24 -19.91 10.19
CA THR A 283 2.79 -21.17 9.59
C THR A 283 2.38 -22.25 10.61
N SER A 284 2.82 -22.13 11.87
CA SER A 284 2.49 -23.06 12.97
C SER A 284 1.11 -22.83 13.58
N TYR A 285 0.46 -21.68 13.31
CA TYR A 285 -0.86 -21.35 13.85
C TYR A 285 -1.99 -22.08 13.13
N ASN A 286 -3.08 -22.35 13.85
CA ASN A 286 -4.27 -23.01 13.32
C ASN A 286 -4.86 -22.25 12.14
N VAL A 287 -5.30 -22.97 11.10
CA VAL A 287 -6.01 -22.42 9.94
C VAL A 287 -7.45 -22.11 10.34
N LEU A 288 -7.86 -20.86 10.17
CA LEU A 288 -9.21 -20.35 10.46
C LEU A 288 -10.13 -20.41 9.23
N ALA A 289 -9.56 -20.24 8.03
CA ALA A 289 -10.25 -20.32 6.75
C ALA A 289 -9.25 -20.66 5.62
N THR A 290 -9.76 -21.26 4.55
CA THR A 290 -9.03 -21.47 3.29
C THR A 290 -9.70 -20.63 2.21
N LEU A 291 -8.99 -19.63 1.71
CA LEU A 291 -9.52 -18.62 0.81
C LEU A 291 -9.10 -18.91 -0.63
N GLN A 292 -10.00 -18.63 -1.56
CA GLN A 292 -9.77 -18.85 -2.98
C GLN A 292 -9.28 -17.55 -3.65
N TYR A 293 -8.83 -17.67 -4.89
CA TYR A 293 -8.45 -16.53 -5.70
C TYR A 293 -9.54 -15.46 -5.74
N ASN A 294 -9.14 -14.19 -5.65
CA ASN A 294 -10.01 -13.01 -5.58
C ASN A 294 -10.99 -12.96 -4.42
N THR A 295 -10.91 -13.88 -3.45
CA THR A 295 -11.62 -13.70 -2.18
C THR A 295 -11.21 -12.35 -1.59
N ALA A 296 -12.20 -11.51 -1.31
CA ALA A 296 -12.00 -10.21 -0.68
C ALA A 296 -11.84 -10.42 0.83
N VAL A 297 -10.85 -9.78 1.42
CA VAL A 297 -10.60 -9.74 2.86
C VAL A 297 -10.38 -8.30 3.30
N THR A 298 -10.76 -7.96 4.53
CA THR A 298 -10.51 -6.64 5.09
C THR A 298 -9.15 -6.64 5.77
N TYR A 299 -8.14 -6.03 5.17
CA TYR A 299 -6.85 -5.75 5.78
C TYR A 299 -6.99 -4.74 6.92
N LEU A 300 -6.39 -5.11 8.06
CA LEU A 300 -6.51 -4.37 9.32
C LEU A 300 -5.26 -3.53 9.63
N ASN A 301 -4.53 -3.08 8.61
CA ASN A 301 -3.37 -2.19 8.75
C ASN A 301 -2.25 -2.66 9.72
N GLU A 302 -2.22 -3.95 10.05
CA GLU A 302 -1.22 -4.55 10.91
C GLU A 302 -0.39 -5.57 10.12
N LYS A 303 0.94 -5.44 10.17
CA LYS A 303 1.87 -6.42 9.62
C LYS A 303 2.86 -6.92 10.69
N LYS A 304 3.18 -8.21 10.65
CA LYS A 304 4.23 -8.83 11.49
C LYS A 304 5.19 -9.62 10.62
N ASN A 305 6.48 -9.43 10.84
CA ASN A 305 7.49 -10.27 10.21
C ASN A 305 7.71 -11.53 11.06
N ASN A 306 7.51 -12.71 10.46
CA ASN A 306 7.79 -13.99 11.10
C ASN A 306 8.02 -15.09 10.05
N ASN A 307 8.94 -16.02 10.32
CA ASN A 307 9.30 -17.14 9.44
C ASN A 307 9.62 -16.71 8.00
N ASN A 308 10.36 -15.61 7.83
CA ASN A 308 10.72 -15.02 6.52
C ASN A 308 9.51 -14.52 5.69
N TYR A 309 8.34 -14.34 6.32
CA TYR A 309 7.16 -13.75 5.70
C TYR A 309 6.72 -12.50 6.45
N ASN A 310 6.24 -11.52 5.69
CA ASN A 310 5.37 -10.49 6.24
C ASN A 310 3.95 -11.06 6.30
N TRP A 311 3.35 -11.07 7.47
CA TRP A 311 1.97 -11.47 7.71
C TRP A 311 1.12 -10.24 7.85
N ALA A 312 0.04 -10.15 7.09
CA ALA A 312 -0.97 -9.11 7.18
C ALA A 312 -2.15 -9.62 7.99
N LYS A 313 -2.59 -8.82 8.96
CA LYS A 313 -3.81 -9.11 9.72
C LYS A 313 -5.02 -8.73 8.88
N VAL A 314 -5.97 -9.65 8.79
CA VAL A 314 -7.16 -9.50 7.96
C VAL A 314 -8.40 -9.99 8.69
N GLN A 315 -9.57 -9.53 8.24
CA GLN A 315 -10.87 -10.04 8.62
C GLN A 315 -11.55 -10.68 7.40
N TYR A 316 -12.16 -11.84 7.61
CA TYR A 316 -12.96 -12.55 6.61
C TYR A 316 -14.11 -13.29 7.28
N GLU A 317 -15.34 -13.09 6.80
CA GLU A 317 -16.56 -13.70 7.35
C GLU A 317 -16.67 -13.59 8.89
N GLY A 318 -16.40 -12.39 9.43
CA GLY A 318 -16.45 -12.11 10.87
C GLY A 318 -15.31 -12.69 11.71
N LYS A 319 -14.34 -13.39 11.10
CA LYS A 319 -13.15 -13.90 11.78
C LYS A 319 -11.95 -13.02 11.51
N THR A 320 -11.19 -12.72 12.55
CA THR A 320 -9.91 -12.01 12.47
C THR A 320 -8.76 -13.01 12.46
N GLY A 321 -7.86 -12.89 11.48
CA GLY A 321 -6.72 -13.79 11.30
C GLY A 321 -5.56 -13.14 10.55
N TRP A 322 -4.63 -13.97 10.09
CA TRP A 322 -3.38 -13.55 9.46
C TRP A 322 -3.15 -14.31 8.16
N ILE A 323 -2.78 -13.59 7.12
CA ILE A 323 -2.41 -14.13 5.81
C ILE A 323 -1.00 -13.64 5.48
N ALA A 324 -0.18 -14.49 4.84
CA ALA A 324 1.11 -14.02 4.32
C ALA A 324 0.86 -12.96 3.23
N ASP A 325 1.36 -11.75 3.44
CA ASP A 325 1.09 -10.53 2.68
C ASP A 325 1.38 -10.68 1.17
N LYS A 326 2.33 -11.55 0.80
CA LYS A 326 2.62 -11.89 -0.59
C LYS A 326 1.40 -12.42 -1.37
N TYR A 327 0.41 -12.97 -0.66
CA TYR A 327 -0.83 -13.48 -1.23
C TYR A 327 -1.97 -12.46 -1.24
N LEU A 328 -1.74 -11.22 -0.83
CA LEU A 328 -2.74 -10.16 -0.82
C LEU A 328 -2.42 -9.10 -1.89
N LYS A 329 -3.46 -8.63 -2.58
CA LYS A 329 -3.38 -7.58 -3.59
C LYS A 329 -4.41 -6.50 -3.32
N THR A 330 -4.14 -5.27 -3.73
CA THR A 330 -4.99 -4.10 -3.48
C THR A 330 -6.18 -4.00 -4.45
N SER A 331 -6.21 -4.80 -5.51
CA SER A 331 -7.27 -4.82 -6.52
C SER A 331 -7.64 -6.26 -6.89
N LYS A 332 -8.91 -6.47 -7.28
CA LYS A 332 -9.32 -7.73 -7.92
C LYS A 332 -8.47 -7.90 -9.15
N ARG A 333 -7.82 -9.04 -9.26
CA ARG A 333 -7.21 -9.43 -10.51
C ARG A 333 -8.34 -10.02 -11.36
N PRO A 334 -8.54 -9.63 -12.62
CA PRO A 334 -9.50 -10.35 -13.45
C PRO A 334 -9.15 -11.85 -13.50
N SER A 335 -10.06 -12.72 -13.92
CA SER A 335 -9.77 -14.15 -14.12
C SER A 335 -10.14 -14.49 -15.56
N ILE A 336 -9.29 -15.22 -16.28
CA ILE A 336 -9.69 -15.73 -17.60
C ILE A 336 -10.51 -17.00 -17.39
N SER A 337 -10.02 -17.86 -16.51
CA SER A 337 -10.71 -19.01 -15.92
C SER A 337 -9.86 -19.57 -14.78
N ALA A 338 -10.49 -20.22 -13.81
CA ALA A 338 -9.78 -20.93 -12.74
C ALA A 338 -8.75 -21.95 -13.27
N THR A 339 -9.05 -22.59 -14.40
CA THR A 339 -8.14 -23.55 -15.06
C THR A 339 -6.87 -22.87 -15.58
N ILE A 340 -7.00 -21.72 -16.25
CA ILE A 340 -5.85 -20.99 -16.79
C ILE A 340 -4.99 -20.42 -15.65
N ASP A 341 -5.63 -19.86 -14.62
CA ASP A 341 -4.95 -19.27 -13.48
C ASP A 341 -4.19 -20.34 -12.68
N SER A 342 -4.79 -21.53 -12.48
CA SER A 342 -4.16 -22.69 -11.84
C SER A 342 -2.96 -23.24 -12.62
N VAL A 343 -3.09 -23.37 -13.94
CA VAL A 343 -2.01 -23.84 -14.82
C VAL A 343 -0.86 -22.84 -14.83
N ALA A 344 -1.13 -21.54 -14.98
CA ALA A 344 -0.10 -20.50 -14.96
C ALA A 344 0.69 -20.55 -13.64
N GLN A 345 -0.01 -20.63 -12.49
CA GLN A 345 0.61 -20.72 -11.17
C GLN A 345 1.46 -21.99 -11.00
N LYS A 346 1.00 -23.15 -11.50
CA LYS A 346 1.79 -24.40 -11.47
C LYS A 346 3.13 -24.26 -12.19
N PHE A 347 3.21 -23.41 -13.21
CA PHE A 347 4.43 -23.14 -13.97
C PHE A 347 5.12 -21.82 -13.56
N GLY A 348 4.77 -21.23 -12.40
CA GLY A 348 5.37 -19.99 -11.88
C GLY A 348 5.12 -18.75 -12.72
N PHE A 349 4.10 -18.80 -13.58
CA PHE A 349 3.61 -17.68 -14.39
C PHE A 349 2.40 -17.02 -13.73
N GLU A 350 2.26 -15.72 -13.94
CA GLU A 350 1.08 -14.90 -13.68
C GLU A 350 0.48 -14.46 -15.02
N TYR A 351 -0.75 -13.94 -15.03
CA TYR A 351 -1.38 -13.41 -16.24
C TYR A 351 -1.64 -11.90 -16.12
N SER A 352 -1.28 -11.15 -17.16
CA SER A 352 -1.55 -9.72 -17.32
C SER A 352 -2.84 -9.55 -18.13
N TYR A 353 -3.90 -9.07 -17.49
CA TYR A 353 -5.22 -8.94 -18.13
C TYR A 353 -5.32 -7.72 -19.07
N GLY A 354 -4.70 -6.59 -18.70
CA GLY A 354 -4.63 -5.43 -19.59
C GLY A 354 -3.73 -5.66 -20.81
N GLY A 355 -2.67 -6.46 -20.66
CA GLY A 355 -1.79 -6.85 -21.77
C GLY A 355 -2.22 -8.11 -22.52
N GLN A 356 -3.11 -8.90 -21.91
CA GLN A 356 -3.54 -10.23 -22.35
C GLN A 356 -2.38 -11.19 -22.62
N TYR A 357 -1.48 -11.36 -21.64
CA TYR A 357 -0.31 -12.25 -21.76
C TYR A 357 0.07 -12.90 -20.42
N PHE A 358 0.66 -14.10 -20.48
CA PHE A 358 1.33 -14.74 -19.34
C PHE A 358 2.72 -14.15 -19.13
N TYR A 359 3.19 -14.08 -17.89
CA TYR A 359 4.50 -13.57 -17.54
C TYR A 359 5.08 -14.24 -16.29
N SER A 360 6.39 -14.28 -16.14
CA SER A 360 7.07 -14.89 -14.99
C SER A 360 6.91 -14.08 -13.70
N SER A 361 6.61 -14.77 -12.61
CA SER A 361 6.78 -14.23 -11.26
C SER A 361 8.26 -14.21 -10.85
N GLU A 362 8.63 -13.30 -9.95
CA GLU A 362 10.00 -13.22 -9.42
C GLU A 362 10.43 -14.53 -8.73
N TYR A 363 9.48 -15.18 -8.04
CA TYR A 363 9.69 -16.42 -7.29
C TYR A 363 9.25 -17.67 -8.05
N GLY A 364 9.22 -17.59 -9.38
CA GLY A 364 8.90 -18.75 -10.21
C GLY A 364 9.85 -19.92 -9.92
N TRP A 365 9.33 -21.14 -10.04
CA TRP A 365 10.03 -22.41 -9.78
C TRP A 365 11.42 -22.53 -10.45
N GLN A 366 11.65 -21.91 -11.61
CA GLN A 366 12.96 -21.86 -12.28
C GLN A 366 14.07 -21.21 -11.45
N ARG A 367 13.71 -20.36 -10.48
CA ARG A 367 14.65 -19.80 -9.51
C ARG A 367 15.35 -20.87 -8.67
N THR A 368 14.65 -21.96 -8.37
CA THR A 368 15.15 -23.03 -7.49
C THR A 368 16.20 -23.89 -8.16
N PHE A 369 15.97 -24.30 -9.42
CA PHE A 369 16.86 -25.24 -10.11
C PHE A 369 17.84 -24.55 -11.07
N GLY A 370 17.61 -23.29 -11.45
CA GLY A 370 18.50 -22.54 -12.33
C GLY A 370 18.40 -22.99 -13.80
N TYR A 371 19.54 -23.09 -14.48
CA TYR A 371 19.60 -23.33 -15.92
C TYR A 371 20.84 -24.16 -16.33
N MET A 372 20.73 -24.90 -17.45
CA MET A 372 21.83 -25.65 -18.10
C MET A 372 21.68 -25.68 -19.65
N ASP A 373 22.78 -25.91 -20.37
CA ASP A 373 22.80 -25.92 -21.85
C ASP A 373 21.92 -26.99 -22.50
N LEU A 374 21.58 -28.06 -21.77
CA LEU A 374 20.74 -29.13 -22.32
C LEU A 374 19.29 -28.68 -22.59
N PHE A 375 18.81 -27.61 -21.95
CA PHE A 375 17.50 -27.06 -22.28
C PHE A 375 17.45 -26.54 -23.71
N ASP A 376 18.44 -25.75 -24.14
CA ASP A 376 18.54 -25.25 -25.51
C ASP A 376 18.51 -26.37 -26.55
N LYS A 377 19.16 -27.49 -26.22
CA LYS A 377 19.28 -28.66 -27.10
C LYS A 377 17.97 -29.41 -27.26
N TYR A 378 17.21 -29.58 -26.19
CA TYR A 378 16.12 -30.54 -26.15
C TYR A 378 14.72 -29.93 -26.01
N MET A 379 14.59 -28.64 -25.68
CA MET A 379 13.28 -28.02 -25.44
C MET A 379 12.36 -28.07 -26.68
N ASN A 380 12.91 -27.98 -27.89
CA ASN A 380 12.15 -28.13 -29.14
C ASN A 380 11.61 -29.54 -29.42
N ILE A 381 11.98 -30.55 -28.61
CA ILE A 381 11.44 -31.90 -28.73
C ILE A 381 10.12 -32.03 -27.97
N VAL A 382 9.84 -31.12 -27.02
CA VAL A 382 8.59 -31.09 -26.28
C VAL A 382 7.44 -30.80 -27.27
N PRO A 383 6.43 -31.67 -27.39
CA PRO A 383 5.28 -31.42 -28.24
C PRO A 383 4.65 -30.04 -28.01
N GLY A 384 4.48 -29.28 -29.08
CA GLY A 384 3.92 -27.91 -29.04
C GLY A 384 4.94 -26.82 -28.72
N ILE A 385 6.20 -27.14 -28.45
CA ILE A 385 7.27 -26.15 -28.30
C ILE A 385 8.07 -26.05 -29.60
N ASN A 386 8.20 -24.83 -30.11
CA ASN A 386 9.05 -24.52 -31.25
C ASN A 386 9.69 -23.15 -31.04
N ILE A 387 10.92 -23.14 -30.53
CA ILE A 387 11.63 -21.94 -30.08
C ILE A 387 13.03 -21.85 -30.69
N ASN A 388 13.52 -20.62 -30.70
CA ASN A 388 14.92 -20.30 -30.94
C ASN A 388 15.49 -19.75 -29.63
N PHE A 389 16.79 -19.94 -29.43
CA PHE A 389 17.51 -19.39 -28.28
C PHE A 389 18.70 -18.54 -28.73
N LEU A 390 19.01 -17.50 -27.96
CA LEU A 390 20.18 -16.64 -28.10
C LEU A 390 20.83 -16.52 -26.72
N SER A 391 22.00 -17.14 -26.59
CA SER A 391 22.76 -17.15 -25.35
C SER A 391 24.01 -16.27 -25.46
N CYS A 392 24.26 -15.46 -24.43
CA CYS A 392 25.47 -14.66 -24.28
C CYS A 392 26.12 -14.95 -22.93
N ILE A 393 27.28 -15.61 -22.96
CA ILE A 393 28.07 -15.94 -21.76
C ILE A 393 29.27 -15.00 -21.69
N PHE A 394 29.42 -14.26 -20.58
CA PHE A 394 30.45 -13.24 -20.40
C PHE A 394 31.02 -13.24 -18.98
N GLN A 395 32.20 -12.65 -18.82
CA GLN A 395 32.89 -12.55 -17.53
C GLN A 395 32.70 -11.16 -16.95
N TYR A 396 32.37 -11.08 -15.66
CA TYR A 396 32.32 -9.82 -14.92
C TYR A 396 32.46 -10.06 -13.42
N ASN A 397 33.34 -9.30 -12.75
CA ASN A 397 33.64 -9.43 -11.32
C ASN A 397 33.95 -10.87 -10.87
N ASN A 398 34.83 -11.56 -11.59
CA ASN A 398 35.24 -12.95 -11.33
C ASN A 398 34.08 -13.97 -11.35
N LYS A 399 32.95 -13.62 -11.96
CA LYS A 399 31.81 -14.49 -12.18
C LYS A 399 31.59 -14.65 -13.68
N THR A 400 31.18 -15.87 -14.06
CA THR A 400 30.65 -16.15 -15.40
C THR A 400 29.15 -15.89 -15.37
N TRP A 401 28.70 -14.96 -16.18
CA TRP A 401 27.30 -14.60 -16.34
C TRP A 401 26.74 -15.15 -17.64
N ARG A 402 25.45 -15.43 -17.65
CA ARG A 402 24.70 -15.85 -18.82
C ARG A 402 23.44 -15.01 -18.94
N VAL A 403 23.29 -14.34 -20.07
CA VAL A 403 22.00 -13.81 -20.52
C VAL A 403 21.44 -14.79 -21.54
N GLU A 404 20.26 -15.32 -21.24
CA GLU A 404 19.56 -16.30 -22.08
C GLU A 404 18.28 -15.71 -22.63
N CYS A 405 18.13 -15.70 -23.95
CA CYS A 405 16.91 -15.23 -24.61
C CYS A 405 16.27 -16.36 -25.38
N TRP A 406 14.99 -16.65 -25.14
CA TRP A 406 14.23 -17.58 -25.98
C TRP A 406 13.06 -16.85 -26.65
N LYS A 407 12.72 -17.25 -27.88
CA LYS A 407 11.52 -16.78 -28.57
C LYS A 407 10.91 -17.86 -29.45
N GLY A 408 9.59 -17.89 -29.56
CA GLY A 408 8.87 -18.82 -30.43
C GLY A 408 7.49 -19.19 -29.90
N GLU A 409 7.09 -20.42 -30.24
CA GLU A 409 5.80 -21.01 -29.93
C GLU A 409 5.91 -21.88 -28.67
N TYR A 410 5.00 -21.64 -27.72
CA TYR A 410 4.87 -22.35 -26.46
C TYR A 410 3.46 -22.89 -26.32
N GLY A 411 3.20 -24.06 -26.90
CA GLY A 411 1.87 -24.64 -27.02
C GLY A 411 0.92 -23.70 -27.78
N PRO A 412 -0.21 -23.25 -27.18
CA PRO A 412 -1.14 -22.33 -27.83
C PRO A 412 -0.69 -20.86 -27.80
N THR A 413 0.49 -20.57 -27.26
CA THR A 413 0.99 -19.19 -27.09
C THR A 413 2.23 -18.92 -27.93
N ALA A 414 2.48 -17.64 -28.19
CA ALA A 414 3.70 -17.16 -28.83
C ALA A 414 4.33 -16.05 -27.99
N GLY A 415 5.66 -15.98 -27.97
CA GLY A 415 6.39 -14.99 -27.18
C GLY A 415 7.80 -15.46 -26.85
N GLY A 416 8.23 -15.24 -25.61
CA GLY A 416 9.58 -15.57 -25.22
C GLY A 416 9.99 -15.08 -23.84
N GLU A 417 11.28 -15.18 -23.58
CA GLU A 417 11.88 -14.83 -22.30
C GLU A 417 13.28 -14.25 -22.43
N VAL A 418 13.69 -13.48 -21.43
CA VAL A 418 15.09 -13.15 -21.13
C VAL A 418 15.40 -13.48 -19.67
N GLY A 419 16.46 -14.25 -19.45
CA GLY A 419 16.93 -14.65 -18.13
C GLY A 419 18.39 -14.26 -17.90
N LEU A 420 18.73 -13.94 -16.65
CA LEU A 420 20.08 -13.66 -16.16
C LEU A 420 20.46 -14.72 -15.12
N TYR A 421 21.55 -15.44 -15.43
CA TYR A 421 22.06 -16.52 -14.61
C TYR A 421 23.55 -16.35 -14.34
N VAL A 422 24.02 -16.97 -13.26
CA VAL A 422 25.42 -16.95 -12.83
C VAL A 422 25.91 -18.39 -12.73
N LEU A 423 27.04 -18.70 -13.35
CA LEU A 423 27.66 -20.02 -13.22
C LEU A 423 28.04 -20.25 -11.75
N ASP A 424 27.52 -21.33 -11.18
CA ASP A 424 27.70 -21.66 -9.77
C ASP A 424 28.50 -22.96 -9.56
N GLY A 425 28.79 -23.66 -10.66
CA GLY A 425 29.63 -24.86 -10.66
C GLY A 425 29.22 -25.86 -11.74
N THR A 426 29.56 -27.12 -11.50
CA THR A 426 29.10 -28.24 -12.32
C THR A 426 28.29 -29.21 -11.50
N MET A 427 27.26 -29.82 -12.09
CA MET A 427 26.36 -30.74 -11.40
C MET A 427 26.09 -31.98 -12.25
N SER A 428 25.92 -33.14 -11.61
CA SER A 428 25.41 -34.33 -12.31
C SER A 428 23.92 -34.16 -12.65
N LEU A 429 23.45 -34.84 -13.70
CA LEU A 429 22.04 -34.80 -14.08
C LEU A 429 21.13 -35.29 -12.95
N SER A 430 21.54 -36.34 -12.24
CA SER A 430 20.81 -36.85 -11.08
C SER A 430 20.62 -35.79 -9.99
N GLN A 431 21.68 -35.11 -9.57
CA GLN A 431 21.61 -34.04 -8.56
C GLN A 431 20.75 -32.86 -9.01
N TYR A 432 20.83 -32.52 -10.30
CA TYR A 432 20.01 -31.46 -10.87
C TYR A 432 18.51 -31.82 -10.82
N PHE A 433 18.16 -33.03 -11.24
CA PHE A 433 16.78 -33.52 -11.19
C PHE A 433 16.26 -33.69 -9.76
N GLN A 434 17.13 -33.96 -8.77
CA GLN A 434 16.75 -33.94 -7.36
C GLN A 434 16.40 -32.51 -6.91
N LYS A 435 17.24 -31.52 -7.22
CA LYS A 435 16.93 -30.09 -6.96
C LYS A 435 15.61 -29.65 -7.58
N MET A 436 15.30 -30.13 -8.78
CA MET A 436 14.03 -29.86 -9.45
C MET A 436 12.82 -30.48 -8.73
N ARG A 437 12.99 -31.60 -8.02
CA ARG A 437 11.89 -32.35 -7.35
C ARG A 437 11.60 -31.90 -5.92
N CYS A 438 12.55 -31.30 -5.20
CA CYS A 438 12.43 -31.05 -3.77
C CYS A 438 11.53 -29.87 -3.36
N ASP A 439 11.15 -28.96 -4.26
CA ASP A 439 10.43 -27.71 -3.90
C ASP A 439 9.00 -27.62 -4.50
N GLY A 440 8.29 -28.74 -4.62
CA GLY A 440 6.88 -28.74 -5.02
C GLY A 440 6.61 -28.53 -6.52
N ALA A 441 7.65 -28.46 -7.35
CA ALA A 441 7.51 -28.58 -8.81
C ALA A 441 7.25 -30.05 -9.18
N VAL A 442 6.02 -30.52 -8.92
CA VAL A 442 5.57 -31.82 -9.39
C VAL A 442 5.36 -31.73 -10.90
N PHE A 443 6.45 -31.93 -11.65
CA PHE A 443 6.46 -32.34 -13.06
C PHE A 443 6.00 -33.80 -13.16
N THR A 444 4.79 -34.09 -12.70
CA THR A 444 4.13 -35.33 -13.06
C THR A 444 2.77 -34.97 -13.65
N GLY A 445 2.50 -35.51 -14.84
CA GLY A 445 1.17 -35.42 -15.45
C GLY A 445 1.10 -34.81 -16.84
N THR A 446 2.21 -34.53 -17.52
CA THR A 446 2.20 -34.32 -18.97
C THR A 446 3.27 -35.19 -19.64
N GLU A 447 2.84 -36.17 -20.44
CA GLU A 447 3.71 -37.13 -21.13
C GLU A 447 4.87 -36.46 -21.91
N ALA A 448 4.68 -35.21 -22.31
CA ALA A 448 5.62 -34.37 -23.04
C ALA A 448 6.91 -34.03 -22.25
N PHE A 449 6.79 -33.60 -21.00
CA PHE A 449 7.95 -33.23 -20.19
C PHE A 449 8.62 -34.45 -19.54
N ASP A 450 7.85 -35.49 -19.23
CA ASP A 450 8.40 -36.77 -18.81
C ASP A 450 9.30 -37.39 -19.90
N ARG A 451 8.93 -37.24 -21.18
CA ARG A 451 9.78 -37.60 -22.33
C ARG A 451 11.03 -36.73 -22.43
N LEU A 452 10.92 -35.40 -22.28
CA LEU A 452 12.08 -34.50 -22.28
C LEU A 452 13.10 -34.90 -21.21
N PHE A 453 12.65 -35.10 -19.97
CA PHE A 453 13.53 -35.45 -18.87
C PHE A 453 14.08 -36.86 -18.99
N SER A 454 13.32 -37.80 -19.54
CA SER A 454 13.83 -39.13 -19.88
C SER A 454 14.93 -39.07 -20.93
N MET A 455 14.78 -38.24 -21.97
CA MET A 455 15.83 -38.05 -22.98
C MET A 455 17.08 -37.35 -22.44
N ILE A 456 16.91 -36.30 -21.63
CA ILE A 456 18.04 -35.64 -20.95
C ILE A 456 18.78 -36.64 -20.07
N LYS A 457 18.06 -37.43 -19.25
CA LYS A 457 18.63 -38.50 -18.43
C LYS A 457 19.34 -39.57 -19.26
N ASN A 458 18.77 -39.97 -20.38
CA ASN A 458 19.37 -40.98 -21.28
C ASN A 458 20.57 -40.44 -22.09
N THR A 459 20.90 -39.14 -21.96
CA THR A 459 22.17 -38.58 -22.49
C THR A 459 23.35 -38.80 -21.53
N GLU A 460 23.13 -39.44 -20.37
CA GLU A 460 24.12 -39.64 -19.30
C GLU A 460 25.48 -40.24 -19.72
N PRO A 461 25.63 -41.09 -20.77
CA PRO A 461 26.95 -41.59 -21.12
C PRO A 461 27.95 -40.50 -21.56
N LEU A 462 27.50 -39.27 -21.87
CA LEU A 462 28.34 -38.17 -22.37
C LEU A 462 28.51 -36.96 -21.41
N SER A 463 27.83 -36.93 -20.25
CA SER A 463 27.74 -35.71 -19.42
C SER A 463 27.71 -35.97 -17.91
N LYS A 464 28.76 -36.58 -17.34
CA LYS A 464 28.81 -36.84 -15.89
C LYS A 464 28.62 -35.58 -15.03
N ASN A 465 29.05 -34.43 -15.53
CA ASN A 465 28.87 -33.12 -14.90
C ASN A 465 28.61 -32.07 -15.99
N VAL A 466 27.53 -31.29 -15.85
CA VAL A 466 27.19 -30.18 -16.76
C VAL A 466 27.33 -28.85 -16.03
N ALA A 467 27.66 -27.78 -16.77
CA ALA A 467 27.68 -26.43 -16.24
C ALA A 467 26.29 -26.06 -15.70
N TRP A 468 26.25 -25.63 -14.45
CA TRP A 468 25.02 -25.22 -13.78
C TRP A 468 25.05 -23.73 -13.48
N TYR A 469 24.03 -23.04 -13.97
CA TYR A 469 23.84 -21.62 -13.75
C TYR A 469 22.68 -21.38 -12.80
N ARG A 470 22.94 -20.79 -11.63
CA ARG A 470 21.87 -20.38 -10.71
C ARG A 470 21.19 -19.12 -11.23
N ALA A 471 19.92 -18.91 -10.83
CA ALA A 471 19.28 -17.62 -11.00
C ALA A 471 20.07 -16.51 -10.27
N ALA A 472 20.08 -15.30 -10.84
CA ALA A 472 20.65 -14.14 -10.17
C ALA A 472 19.90 -13.84 -8.85
N TYR A 473 20.62 -13.45 -7.80
CA TYR A 473 20.00 -13.00 -6.55
C TYR A 473 19.39 -11.61 -6.71
N SER A 474 18.52 -11.19 -5.78
CA SER A 474 17.87 -9.87 -5.81
C SER A 474 18.87 -8.71 -5.80
N SER A 475 20.03 -8.88 -5.15
CA SER A 475 21.14 -7.92 -5.18
C SER A 475 21.92 -7.90 -6.52
N GLU A 476 21.66 -8.85 -7.41
CA GLU A 476 22.30 -9.04 -8.71
C GLU A 476 21.36 -8.72 -9.89
N TYR A 477 20.14 -8.26 -9.62
CA TYR A 477 19.16 -7.95 -10.65
C TYR A 477 19.62 -6.81 -11.58
N ILE A 478 19.18 -6.90 -12.83
CA ILE A 478 19.35 -5.85 -13.84
C ILE A 478 17.98 -5.37 -14.31
N GLY A 479 17.93 -4.15 -14.85
CA GLY A 479 16.74 -3.71 -15.56
C GLY A 479 16.60 -4.49 -16.87
N MET A 480 15.38 -4.90 -17.20
CA MET A 480 15.10 -5.69 -18.40
C MET A 480 13.82 -5.19 -19.06
N SER A 481 13.77 -5.19 -20.38
CA SER A 481 12.57 -4.96 -21.17
C SER A 481 12.59 -5.88 -22.39
N ILE A 482 11.47 -6.53 -22.66
CA ILE A 482 11.26 -7.37 -23.84
C ILE A 482 9.96 -6.98 -24.54
N ALA A 483 9.99 -6.99 -25.87
CA ALA A 483 8.81 -6.80 -26.69
C ALA A 483 8.87 -7.73 -27.92
N PHE A 484 7.72 -8.24 -28.33
CA PHE A 484 7.61 -9.17 -29.45
C PHE A 484 6.75 -8.57 -30.55
N ARG A 485 7.30 -8.49 -31.76
CA ARG A 485 6.63 -7.98 -32.97
C ARG A 485 6.53 -9.09 -34.00
N GLU A 486 5.54 -9.00 -34.88
CA GLU A 486 5.36 -9.96 -35.97
C GLU A 486 5.90 -9.39 -37.29
N VAL A 487 6.54 -10.25 -38.07
CA VAL A 487 6.97 -9.96 -39.44
C VAL A 487 5.77 -10.06 -40.37
N VAL A 488 5.49 -8.99 -41.09
CA VAL A 488 4.50 -8.94 -42.16
C VAL A 488 5.25 -8.96 -43.48
N GLN A 489 5.10 -10.03 -44.26
CA GLN A 489 5.69 -10.14 -45.60
C GLN A 489 5.03 -9.13 -46.55
N LYS A 490 5.82 -8.27 -47.22
CA LYS A 490 5.28 -7.41 -48.29
C LYS A 490 5.06 -8.25 -49.55
N LYS A 491 4.03 -7.91 -50.33
CA LYS A 491 3.73 -8.55 -51.64
C LYS A 491 4.92 -8.58 -52.62
N ASN A 492 5.93 -7.73 -52.44
CA ASN A 492 7.10 -7.60 -53.31
C ASN A 492 8.36 -8.30 -52.76
N GLY A 493 8.25 -9.17 -51.76
CA GLY A 493 9.38 -9.98 -51.24
C GLY A 493 10.30 -9.27 -50.25
N GLY A 494 9.91 -8.10 -49.72
CA GLY A 494 10.61 -7.41 -48.63
C GLY A 494 9.90 -7.57 -47.29
N ASP A 495 10.64 -7.55 -46.18
CA ASP A 495 10.04 -7.63 -44.85
C ASP A 495 9.49 -6.27 -44.39
N SER A 496 8.26 -6.26 -43.85
CA SER A 496 7.77 -5.22 -42.96
C SER A 496 7.52 -5.80 -41.57
N TYR A 497 7.40 -4.93 -40.57
CA TYR A 497 7.18 -5.33 -39.19
C TYR A 497 5.98 -4.57 -38.65
N THR A 498 5.19 -5.21 -37.78
CA THR A 498 4.14 -4.49 -37.05
C THR A 498 4.76 -3.35 -36.26
N THR A 499 4.14 -2.18 -36.27
CA THR A 499 4.58 -1.04 -35.45
C THR A 499 4.38 -1.31 -33.97
N ASN A 500 3.31 -2.04 -33.62
CA ASN A 500 3.00 -2.41 -32.25
C ASN A 500 3.51 -3.82 -31.95
N ALA A 501 4.11 -3.98 -30.77
CA ALA A 501 4.39 -5.28 -30.19
C ALA A 501 3.08 -5.98 -29.83
N PHE A 502 2.95 -7.27 -30.17
CA PHE A 502 1.78 -8.04 -29.74
C PHE A 502 1.85 -8.35 -28.24
N ALA A 503 3.07 -8.44 -27.68
CA ALA A 503 3.29 -8.60 -26.25
C ALA A 503 4.59 -7.94 -25.80
N SER A 504 4.59 -7.31 -24.63
CA SER A 504 5.78 -6.65 -24.07
C SER A 504 5.72 -6.57 -22.54
N ARG A 505 6.89 -6.50 -21.91
CA ARG A 505 7.05 -6.33 -20.45
C ARG A 505 8.38 -5.68 -20.14
N SER A 506 8.40 -4.86 -19.11
CA SER A 506 9.61 -4.26 -18.56
C SER A 506 9.63 -4.35 -17.04
N SER A 507 10.83 -4.35 -16.46
CA SER A 507 11.09 -4.24 -15.04
C SER A 507 12.39 -3.46 -14.81
N SER A 508 12.41 -2.61 -13.78
CA SER A 508 13.61 -1.89 -13.35
C SER A 508 14.64 -2.81 -12.67
N GLY A 509 14.22 -3.99 -12.21
CA GLY A 509 15.08 -5.03 -11.65
C GLY A 509 14.41 -6.39 -11.70
N HIS A 510 14.99 -7.36 -12.42
CA HIS A 510 14.52 -8.74 -12.45
C HIS A 510 15.65 -9.69 -12.86
N TRP A 511 15.51 -10.99 -12.60
CA TRP A 511 16.41 -12.03 -13.11
C TRP A 511 15.83 -12.79 -14.31
N TRP A 512 14.50 -12.92 -14.41
CA TRP A 512 13.83 -13.64 -15.50
C TRP A 512 12.52 -13.00 -15.95
N LEU A 513 12.49 -12.34 -17.11
CA LEU A 513 11.28 -11.79 -17.72
C LEU A 513 10.76 -12.76 -18.78
N THR A 514 9.52 -13.23 -18.64
CA THR A 514 8.79 -13.90 -19.72
C THR A 514 7.55 -13.11 -20.12
N VAL A 515 7.15 -13.26 -21.38
CA VAL A 515 5.86 -12.81 -21.92
C VAL A 515 5.39 -13.80 -22.98
N PHE A 516 4.21 -14.40 -22.77
CA PHE A 516 3.56 -15.28 -23.74
C PHE A 516 2.13 -14.85 -24.00
N LYS A 517 1.74 -14.69 -25.27
CA LYS A 517 0.40 -14.27 -25.65
C LYS A 517 -0.35 -15.38 -26.36
N LEU A 518 -1.64 -15.49 -26.09
CA LEU A 518 -2.57 -16.34 -26.84
C LEU A 518 -2.81 -15.73 -28.23
N ASN A 519 -1.90 -15.96 -29.17
CA ASN A 519 -2.13 -15.87 -30.61
C ASN A 519 -0.87 -16.33 -31.36
N SER A 520 -1.04 -17.16 -32.39
CA SER A 520 -0.01 -18.01 -33.01
C SER A 520 0.87 -17.28 -34.03
N ALA A 521 1.69 -16.33 -33.57
CA ALA A 521 2.83 -15.88 -34.37
C ALA A 521 3.84 -17.03 -34.49
N LYS A 522 4.09 -17.50 -35.72
CA LYS A 522 5.06 -18.57 -35.96
C LYS A 522 6.46 -18.13 -35.54
N LYS A 523 7.28 -19.06 -35.06
CA LYS A 523 8.65 -18.79 -34.60
C LYS A 523 9.48 -17.93 -35.55
N GLU A 524 9.41 -18.22 -36.86
CA GLU A 524 10.15 -17.53 -37.92
C GLU A 524 9.68 -16.08 -38.17
N ASN A 525 8.47 -15.74 -37.73
CA ASN A 525 7.85 -14.43 -37.90
C ASN A 525 7.96 -13.56 -36.64
N ILE A 526 8.60 -14.03 -35.57
CA ILE A 526 8.74 -13.25 -34.33
C ILE A 526 10.03 -12.46 -34.36
N ILE A 527 9.94 -11.16 -34.09
CA ILE A 527 11.08 -10.31 -33.70
C ILE A 527 10.99 -10.05 -32.22
N MET A 528 12.08 -10.28 -31.50
CA MET A 528 12.24 -9.97 -30.09
C MET A 528 13.10 -8.71 -29.94
N ASP A 529 12.52 -7.64 -29.44
CA ASP A 529 13.27 -6.46 -29.01
C ASP A 529 13.64 -6.62 -27.54
N VAL A 530 14.90 -6.40 -27.20
CA VAL A 530 15.44 -6.56 -25.85
C VAL A 530 16.18 -5.29 -25.46
N THR A 531 15.94 -4.83 -24.24
CA THR A 531 16.72 -3.77 -23.59
C THR A 531 17.15 -4.24 -22.21
N LEU A 532 18.45 -4.16 -21.91
CA LEU A 532 19.04 -4.54 -20.64
C LEU A 532 19.75 -3.34 -20.03
N THR A 533 19.49 -3.07 -18.75
CA THR A 533 20.10 -2.00 -17.97
C THR A 533 20.97 -2.59 -16.87
N PHE A 534 22.28 -2.61 -17.12
CA PHE A 534 23.28 -3.18 -16.23
C PHE A 534 23.63 -2.24 -15.07
N PRO A 535 24.23 -2.74 -13.97
CA PRO A 535 24.62 -1.90 -12.84
C PRO A 535 25.63 -0.81 -13.20
N ASN A 536 26.52 -1.08 -14.17
CA ASN A 536 27.54 -0.15 -14.66
C ASN A 536 27.95 -0.47 -16.11
N SER A 537 28.76 0.43 -16.69
CA SER A 537 29.29 0.30 -18.04
C SER A 537 30.21 -0.88 -18.24
N THR A 538 30.97 -1.30 -17.22
CA THR A 538 31.90 -2.42 -17.32
C THR A 538 31.15 -3.73 -17.60
N MET A 539 30.10 -4.03 -16.84
CA MET A 539 29.29 -5.23 -17.06
C MET A 539 28.55 -5.18 -18.40
N ARG A 540 28.02 -4.00 -18.77
CA ARG A 540 27.37 -3.79 -20.07
C ARG A 540 28.33 -4.07 -21.23
N SER A 541 29.55 -3.52 -21.18
CA SER A 541 30.56 -3.72 -22.24
C SER A 541 30.97 -5.19 -22.37
N ALA A 542 31.09 -5.92 -21.25
CA ALA A 542 31.40 -7.35 -21.28
C ALA A 542 30.29 -8.16 -21.98
N TYR A 543 29.03 -7.79 -21.79
CA TYR A 543 27.90 -8.38 -22.51
C TYR A 543 27.86 -7.97 -24.00
N ASP A 544 28.01 -6.68 -24.28
CA ASP A 544 28.01 -6.08 -25.64
C ASP A 544 29.03 -6.77 -26.56
N GLU A 545 30.24 -7.02 -26.06
CA GLU A 545 31.28 -7.74 -26.81
C GLU A 545 30.77 -9.12 -27.28
N LYS A 546 30.12 -9.89 -26.41
CA LYS A 546 29.61 -11.23 -26.76
C LYS A 546 28.43 -11.15 -27.71
N LEU A 547 27.53 -10.18 -27.52
CA LEU A 547 26.42 -9.95 -28.42
C LEU A 547 26.90 -9.53 -29.83
N TYR A 548 27.97 -8.73 -29.93
CA TYR A 548 28.60 -8.36 -31.19
C TYR A 548 29.09 -9.59 -31.97
N TRP A 549 29.82 -10.49 -31.31
CA TRP A 549 30.32 -11.72 -31.96
C TRP A 549 29.18 -12.64 -32.41
N LYS A 550 28.12 -12.78 -31.60
CA LYS A 550 26.91 -13.52 -31.98
C LYS A 550 26.22 -12.91 -33.19
N SER A 551 26.12 -11.58 -33.25
CA SER A 551 25.52 -10.85 -34.37
C SER A 551 26.31 -11.01 -35.68
N LYS A 552 27.65 -11.04 -35.61
CA LYS A 552 28.49 -11.02 -36.81
C LYS A 552 28.84 -12.41 -37.34
N TYR A 553 28.98 -13.40 -36.45
CA TYR A 553 29.48 -14.73 -36.79
C TYR A 553 28.64 -15.89 -36.24
N GLY A 554 27.69 -15.62 -35.34
CA GLY A 554 26.89 -16.65 -34.68
C GLY A 554 25.68 -17.15 -35.48
N GLY A 555 25.45 -16.63 -36.70
CA GLY A 555 24.27 -16.96 -37.51
C GLY A 555 22.96 -16.32 -37.03
N TYR A 556 23.02 -15.41 -36.05
CA TYR A 556 21.86 -14.72 -35.51
C TYR A 556 21.58 -13.42 -36.27
N LYS A 557 20.33 -13.20 -36.69
CA LYS A 557 19.91 -11.94 -37.32
C LYS A 557 19.61 -10.88 -36.25
N ILE A 558 20.67 -10.34 -35.65
CA ILE A 558 20.60 -9.25 -34.67
C ILE A 558 20.68 -7.90 -35.40
N MET A 559 19.80 -6.98 -35.04
CA MET A 559 19.56 -5.70 -35.72
C MET A 559 19.39 -4.58 -34.69
N ASN A 560 19.43 -3.33 -35.15
CA ASN A 560 19.11 -2.13 -34.34
C ASN A 560 19.85 -2.02 -33.01
N ARG A 561 21.10 -2.52 -32.96
CA ARG A 561 21.90 -2.51 -31.74
C ARG A 561 22.20 -1.07 -31.33
N LYS A 562 21.92 -0.73 -30.07
CA LYS A 562 22.26 0.56 -29.46
C LYS A 562 22.76 0.33 -28.05
N SER A 563 23.89 0.96 -27.73
CA SER A 563 24.51 0.90 -26.41
C SER A 563 24.71 2.32 -25.88
N ASN A 564 24.56 2.49 -24.57
CA ASN A 564 24.94 3.72 -23.87
C ASN A 564 25.69 3.35 -22.56
N ASN A 565 25.81 4.28 -21.60
CA ASN A 565 26.57 4.05 -20.38
C ASN A 565 26.22 2.70 -19.71
N LYS A 566 24.95 2.46 -19.38
CA LYS A 566 24.50 1.24 -18.67
C LYS A 566 23.55 0.35 -19.47
N VAL A 567 23.04 0.84 -20.60
CA VAL A 567 21.97 0.19 -21.36
C VAL A 567 22.52 -0.45 -22.62
N GLU A 568 22.09 -1.68 -22.91
CA GLU A 568 22.24 -2.36 -24.20
C GLU A 568 20.86 -2.68 -24.75
N SER A 569 20.60 -2.39 -26.01
CA SER A 569 19.34 -2.73 -26.69
C SER A 569 19.58 -3.29 -28.08
N PHE A 570 18.76 -4.25 -28.50
CA PHE A 570 18.85 -4.89 -29.80
C PHE A 570 17.51 -5.51 -30.22
N SER A 571 17.33 -5.71 -31.52
CA SER A 571 16.26 -6.52 -32.10
C SER A 571 16.83 -7.84 -32.58
N TRP A 572 16.21 -8.97 -32.26
CA TRP A 572 16.59 -10.28 -32.76
C TRP A 572 15.46 -10.89 -33.58
N ARG A 573 15.75 -11.19 -34.86
CA ARG A 573 14.86 -11.88 -35.77
C ARG A 573 15.17 -13.37 -35.88
#